data_AF-A0A946DZQ8-F1
#
_entry.id   AF-A0A946DZQ8-F1
#
_cell.length_a   1.000
_cell.length_b   1.000
_cell.length_c   1.000
_cell.angle_alpha   90.00
_cell.angle_beta   90.00
_cell.angle_gamma   90.00
#
_symmetry.space_group_name_H-M   'P 1'
#
loop_
_entity.id
_entity.type
_entity.pdbx_description
1 polymer ?
#
loop_
_entity_poly.entity_id
_entity_poly.type
_entity_poly.pdbx_seq_one_letter_code
_entity_poly.pdbx_strand_id
1 'polypeptide(L)'
;MFDPARHLALEAPAKIWSLADFGYDDSVIAATPSPVAAAGPFRLMSNEGVSAVQAVCRALRDERCTEEGQRTSSYVAGAVYRSRFLRDLTNSPDVAAFLSDVAGTELAPHSLPSQQVYINFAPDDFSKAIDNWHIDSIGFDYVLMASDPTTFQGGKFQFFRGTLDHAASLLDTTPGLLTEGFLEELPQDLVETIDFPGAGYALFQQGHLVLHRASRLETQGERITLVPGFVTADVSKADPTKVERMAGWGEPGLLAELARHVAWRSRSKLELLAEDLPLNNDRTAIVAELKKATADIERLVTRLERDD
;
A
#
# COMPACT_ATOMS: atom_id res chain seq x y z
N MET A 1 -21.88 -0.29 12.37
CA MET A 1 -21.87 0.61 11.19
C MET A 1 -20.74 1.60 11.42
N PHE A 2 -19.95 1.94 10.41
CA PHE A 2 -18.91 2.97 10.56
C PHE A 2 -19.56 4.35 10.72
N ASP A 3 -18.89 5.21 11.48
CA ASP A 3 -19.30 6.58 11.82
C ASP A 3 -18.01 7.36 12.11
N PRO A 4 -17.61 8.29 11.24
CA PRO A 4 -16.32 8.96 11.36
C PRO A 4 -16.22 9.77 12.66
N ALA A 5 -17.31 10.38 13.14
CA ALA A 5 -17.31 11.20 14.35
C ALA A 5 -17.08 10.39 15.64
N ARG A 6 -17.37 9.08 15.60
CA ARG A 6 -17.21 8.17 16.74
C ARG A 6 -15.94 7.34 16.65
N HIS A 7 -15.61 6.86 15.46
CA HIS A 7 -14.58 5.84 15.28
C HIS A 7 -13.21 6.41 14.90
N LEU A 8 -13.14 7.62 14.34
CA LEU A 8 -11.86 8.26 14.01
C LEU A 8 -11.35 9.13 15.16
N ALA A 9 -10.04 9.24 15.25
CA ALA A 9 -9.30 10.16 16.12
C ALA A 9 -8.03 10.60 15.35
N LEU A 10 -8.24 11.42 14.32
CA LEU A 10 -7.20 11.85 13.38
C LEU A 10 -6.25 12.84 14.05
N GLU A 11 -5.03 12.41 14.35
CA GLU A 11 -3.96 13.24 14.90
C GLU A 11 -2.75 13.16 13.97
N ALA A 12 -2.08 14.29 13.69
CA ALA A 12 -0.98 14.34 12.73
C ALA A 12 0.21 13.40 13.08
N PRO A 13 1.00 12.97 12.08
CA PRO A 13 2.16 12.12 12.31
C PRO A 13 3.23 12.82 13.16
N ALA A 14 3.85 12.05 14.05
CA ALA A 14 4.97 12.53 14.86
C ALA A 14 6.23 12.84 14.03
N LYS A 15 6.41 12.14 12.90
CA LYS A 15 7.55 12.30 12.00
C LYS A 15 7.14 12.02 10.56
N ILE A 16 7.74 12.77 9.64
CA ILE A 16 7.62 12.58 8.20
C ILE A 16 9.04 12.34 7.67
N TRP A 17 9.18 11.31 6.85
CA TRP A 17 10.41 11.03 6.11
C TRP A 17 10.13 11.25 4.63
N SER A 18 10.93 12.09 3.98
CA SER A 18 10.84 12.34 2.54
C SER A 18 11.60 11.28 1.73
N LEU A 19 11.29 11.20 0.43
CA LEU A 19 12.08 10.41 -0.52
C LEU A 19 13.54 10.92 -0.59
N ALA A 20 13.76 12.23 -0.44
CA ALA A 20 15.10 12.81 -0.35
C ALA A 20 15.87 12.31 0.89
N ASP A 21 15.20 12.14 2.03
CA ASP A 21 15.82 11.56 3.25
C ASP A 21 16.25 10.10 3.07
N PHE A 22 15.71 9.42 2.06
CA PHE A 22 16.06 8.04 1.66
C PHE A 22 17.13 8.02 0.56
N GLY A 23 17.54 9.19 0.05
CA GLY A 23 18.55 9.32 -0.99
C GLY A 23 18.03 9.14 -2.42
N TYR A 24 16.71 9.22 -2.64
CA TYR A 24 16.18 9.31 -4.00
C TYR A 24 16.57 10.62 -4.66
N ASP A 25 16.89 10.57 -5.95
CA ASP A 25 17.22 11.76 -6.73
C ASP A 25 15.98 12.54 -7.19
N ASP A 26 16.19 13.76 -7.67
CA ASP A 26 15.14 14.66 -8.14
C ASP A 26 14.31 14.06 -9.28
N SER A 27 14.87 13.14 -10.08
CA SER A 27 14.16 12.52 -11.20
C SER A 27 13.11 11.51 -10.71
N VAL A 28 13.47 10.69 -9.71
CA VAL A 28 12.53 9.77 -9.06
C VAL A 28 11.47 10.55 -8.29
N ILE A 29 11.88 11.58 -7.54
CA ILE A 29 10.96 12.43 -6.79
C ILE A 29 9.97 13.12 -7.72
N ALA A 30 10.42 13.68 -8.85
CA ALA A 30 9.54 14.33 -9.83
C ALA A 30 8.61 13.37 -10.58
N ALA A 31 8.98 12.08 -10.69
CA ALA A 31 8.17 11.03 -11.31
C ALA A 31 7.02 10.55 -10.41
N THR A 32 7.09 10.84 -9.11
CA THR A 32 6.14 10.41 -8.09
C THR A 32 5.22 11.57 -7.69
N PRO A 33 3.93 11.32 -7.41
CA PRO A 33 2.99 12.39 -7.04
C PRO A 33 3.21 12.94 -5.62
N SER A 34 3.98 12.25 -4.77
CA SER A 34 4.26 12.64 -3.38
C SER A 34 5.76 12.64 -3.09
N PRO A 35 6.29 13.66 -2.37
CA PRO A 35 7.67 13.65 -1.89
C PRO A 35 7.86 12.85 -0.59
N VAL A 36 6.78 12.37 0.04
CA VAL A 36 6.82 11.69 1.34
C VAL A 36 7.07 10.20 1.14
N ALA A 37 8.15 9.66 1.69
CA ALA A 37 8.41 8.22 1.67
C ALA A 37 7.54 7.48 2.70
N ALA A 38 7.56 7.97 3.95
CA ALA A 38 6.79 7.43 5.06
C ALA A 38 6.40 8.54 6.04
N ALA A 39 5.34 8.33 6.83
CA ALA A 39 4.93 9.26 7.86
C ALA A 39 4.22 8.55 9.02
N GLY A 40 4.61 8.88 10.24
CA GLY A 40 3.99 8.36 11.46
C GLY A 40 4.96 8.27 12.65
N PRO A 41 4.56 7.56 13.72
CA PRO A 41 3.20 7.09 13.94
C PRO A 41 2.22 8.28 14.03
N PHE A 42 0.99 8.09 13.56
CA PHE A 42 -0.14 9.01 13.76
C PHE A 42 -1.32 8.26 14.36
N ARG A 43 -2.21 8.96 15.05
CA ARG A 43 -3.45 8.35 15.53
C ARG A 43 -4.52 8.44 14.44
N LEU A 44 -5.16 7.32 14.15
CA LEU A 44 -6.25 7.25 13.19
C LEU A 44 -7.58 6.93 13.88
N MET A 45 -7.56 6.01 14.85
CA MET A 45 -8.78 5.47 15.46
C MET A 45 -8.98 5.93 16.90
N SER A 46 -10.24 6.21 17.23
CA SER A 46 -10.68 6.33 18.62
C SER A 46 -10.70 4.96 19.31
N ASN A 47 -10.87 4.92 20.63
CA ASN A 47 -11.01 3.65 21.36
C ASN A 47 -12.24 2.85 20.91
N GLU A 48 -13.33 3.52 20.54
CA GLU A 48 -14.51 2.86 19.98
C GLU A 48 -14.19 2.27 18.59
N GLY A 49 -13.47 3.04 17.76
CA GLY A 49 -13.01 2.60 16.44
C GLY A 49 -12.09 1.39 16.50
N VAL A 50 -11.12 1.39 17.42
CA VAL A 50 -10.24 0.24 17.70
C VAL A 50 -11.07 -0.99 18.05
N SER A 51 -12.04 -0.84 18.96
CA SER A 51 -12.89 -1.96 19.40
C SER A 51 -13.68 -2.56 18.23
N ALA A 52 -14.23 -1.71 17.35
CA ALA A 52 -14.94 -2.14 16.15
C ALA A 52 -14.01 -2.85 15.14
N VAL A 53 -12.82 -2.31 14.89
CA VAL A 53 -11.80 -2.93 14.01
C VAL A 53 -11.41 -4.30 14.54
N GLN A 54 -11.08 -4.42 15.83
CA GLN A 54 -10.70 -5.69 16.44
C GLN A 54 -11.81 -6.73 16.35
N ALA A 55 -13.06 -6.33 16.59
CA ALA A 55 -14.21 -7.23 16.46
C ALA A 55 -14.34 -7.79 15.03
N VAL A 56 -14.20 -6.93 14.01
CA VAL A 56 -14.23 -7.37 12.61
C VAL A 56 -13.04 -8.28 12.28
N CYS A 57 -11.82 -7.92 12.68
CA CYS A 57 -10.64 -8.72 12.38
C CYS A 57 -10.74 -10.12 12.99
N ARG A 58 -11.19 -10.23 14.24
CA ARG A 58 -11.39 -11.53 14.90
C ARG A 58 -12.47 -12.36 14.22
N ALA A 59 -13.55 -11.74 13.75
CA ALA A 59 -14.61 -12.42 12.99
C ALA A 59 -14.14 -12.97 11.63
N LEU A 60 -13.15 -12.33 11.01
CA LEU A 60 -12.59 -12.75 9.71
C LEU A 60 -11.37 -13.67 9.83
N ARG A 61 -10.91 -13.98 11.05
CA ARG A 61 -9.67 -14.74 11.28
C ARG A 61 -9.68 -16.13 10.66
N ASP A 62 -10.83 -16.81 10.65
CA ASP A 62 -10.93 -18.16 10.10
C ASP A 62 -10.98 -18.18 8.57
N GLU A 63 -11.09 -17.02 7.93
CA GLU A 63 -11.06 -16.88 6.47
C GLU A 63 -9.68 -16.45 5.93
N ARG A 64 -8.65 -16.51 6.76
CA ARG A 64 -7.27 -16.11 6.42
C ARG A 64 -6.61 -17.15 5.52
N CYS A 65 -5.83 -16.68 4.56
CA CYS A 65 -4.90 -17.48 3.77
C CYS A 65 -3.65 -17.78 4.60
N THR A 66 -3.14 -19.01 4.54
CA THR A 66 -1.91 -19.48 5.23
C THR A 66 -1.09 -20.40 4.32
N GLU A 67 -0.91 -20.02 3.06
CA GLU A 67 -0.19 -20.84 2.09
C GLU A 67 1.32 -20.85 2.36
N GLU A 68 1.95 -22.02 2.21
CA GLU A 68 3.40 -22.15 2.32
C GLU A 68 4.11 -21.44 1.17
N GLY A 69 5.25 -20.82 1.47
CA GLY A 69 6.06 -20.10 0.47
C GLY A 69 5.60 -18.68 0.17
N GLN A 70 4.45 -18.24 0.71
CA GLN A 70 4.06 -16.84 0.63
C GLN A 70 4.87 -15.95 1.57
N ARG A 71 5.17 -14.75 1.10
CA ARG A 71 5.84 -13.68 1.84
C ARG A 71 5.09 -13.30 3.13
N THR A 72 3.78 -13.04 3.01
CA THR A 72 2.92 -12.69 4.13
C THR A 72 2.30 -13.97 4.67
N SER A 73 2.69 -14.36 5.89
CA SER A 73 2.42 -15.72 6.38
C SER A 73 0.94 -15.99 6.71
N SER A 74 0.17 -14.94 7.02
CA SER A 74 -1.24 -15.09 7.40
C SER A 74 -2.04 -13.82 7.17
N TYR A 75 -2.97 -13.83 6.22
CA TYR A 75 -3.70 -12.61 5.85
C TYR A 75 -5.10 -12.85 5.29
N VAL A 76 -5.92 -11.79 5.30
CA VAL A 76 -7.18 -11.70 4.54
C VAL A 76 -7.06 -10.55 3.55
N ALA A 77 -7.07 -10.85 2.25
CA ALA A 77 -7.14 -9.86 1.18
C ALA A 77 -8.59 -9.42 0.92
N GLY A 78 -8.76 -8.20 0.41
CA GLY A 78 -10.06 -7.68 -0.02
C GLY A 78 -11.12 -7.66 1.09
N ALA A 79 -10.73 -7.37 2.34
CA ALA A 79 -11.64 -7.45 3.49
C ALA A 79 -12.85 -6.49 3.39
N VAL A 80 -12.81 -5.50 2.49
CA VAL A 80 -13.94 -4.63 2.13
C VAL A 80 -15.13 -5.40 1.55
N TYR A 81 -14.89 -6.54 0.92
CA TYR A 81 -15.96 -7.42 0.44
C TYR A 81 -16.70 -8.11 1.59
N ARG A 82 -16.00 -8.35 2.70
CA ARG A 82 -16.46 -9.15 3.83
C ARG A 82 -17.01 -8.31 4.98
N SER A 83 -16.63 -7.03 5.06
CA SER A 83 -17.10 -6.12 6.11
C SER A 83 -17.52 -4.76 5.57
N ARG A 84 -18.78 -4.40 5.83
CA ARG A 84 -19.28 -3.04 5.58
C ARG A 84 -18.53 -2.01 6.41
N PHE A 85 -18.16 -2.32 7.65
CA PHE A 85 -17.41 -1.39 8.49
C PHE A 85 -16.05 -1.05 7.88
N LEU A 86 -15.30 -2.06 7.40
CA LEU A 86 -14.00 -1.82 6.76
C LEU A 86 -14.14 -1.10 5.43
N ARG A 87 -15.16 -1.46 4.64
CA ARG A 87 -15.46 -0.75 3.39
C ARG A 87 -15.75 0.73 3.61
N ASP A 88 -16.62 1.04 4.58
CA ASP A 88 -17.00 2.41 4.90
C ASP A 88 -15.83 3.18 5.53
N LEU A 89 -14.98 2.54 6.35
CA LEU A 89 -13.75 3.12 6.90
C LEU A 89 -12.75 3.48 5.80
N THR A 90 -12.42 2.55 4.91
CA THR A 90 -11.44 2.79 3.85
C THR A 90 -11.94 3.81 2.83
N ASN A 91 -13.24 3.84 2.55
CA ASN A 91 -13.84 4.81 1.63
C ASN A 91 -14.30 6.10 2.33
N SER A 92 -13.85 6.34 3.57
CA SER A 92 -14.17 7.56 4.30
C SER A 92 -13.49 8.78 3.66
N PRO A 93 -14.24 9.85 3.32
CA PRO A 93 -13.65 11.09 2.82
C PRO A 93 -12.77 11.77 3.88
N ASP A 94 -13.07 11.61 5.18
CA ASP A 94 -12.26 12.14 6.27
C ASP A 94 -10.85 11.51 6.30
N VAL A 95 -10.78 10.18 6.10
CA VAL A 95 -9.51 9.45 6.03
C VAL A 95 -8.74 9.83 4.77
N ALA A 96 -9.42 9.91 3.62
CA ALA A 96 -8.77 10.31 2.36
C ALA A 96 -8.20 11.74 2.43
N ALA A 97 -8.95 12.69 2.98
CA ALA A 97 -8.50 14.07 3.17
C ALA A 97 -7.27 14.13 4.11
N PHE A 98 -7.35 13.46 5.27
CA PHE A 98 -6.24 13.41 6.21
C PHE A 98 -4.97 12.81 5.60
N LEU A 99 -5.08 11.70 4.87
CA LEU A 99 -3.92 11.08 4.22
C LEU A 99 -3.41 11.92 3.05
N SER A 100 -4.28 12.66 2.37
CA SER A 100 -3.85 13.60 1.32
C SER A 100 -2.97 14.71 1.90
N ASP A 101 -3.34 15.25 3.06
CA ASP A 101 -2.53 16.24 3.78
C ASP A 101 -1.19 15.66 4.21
N VAL A 102 -1.16 14.41 4.70
CA VAL A 102 0.07 13.70 5.07
C VAL A 102 0.96 13.44 3.86
N ALA A 103 0.38 13.03 2.73
CA ALA A 103 1.11 12.69 1.52
C ALA A 103 1.56 13.91 0.71
N GLY A 104 0.93 15.07 0.90
CA GLY A 104 1.16 16.25 0.06
C GLY A 104 0.63 16.09 -1.38
N THR A 105 -0.30 15.16 -1.60
CA THR A 105 -0.99 14.93 -2.88
C THR A 105 -2.38 14.41 -2.60
N GLU A 106 -3.32 14.67 -3.50
CA GLU A 106 -4.69 14.13 -3.37
C GLU A 106 -4.68 12.61 -3.51
N LEU A 107 -5.15 11.92 -2.47
CA LEU A 107 -5.28 10.47 -2.41
C LEU A 107 -6.75 10.05 -2.42
N ALA A 108 -7.01 8.94 -3.08
CA ALA A 108 -8.29 8.25 -3.07
C ALA A 108 -8.10 6.78 -2.65
N PRO A 109 -9.12 6.11 -2.08
CA PRO A 109 -9.07 4.68 -1.82
C PRO A 109 -8.65 3.91 -3.07
N HIS A 110 -7.88 2.84 -2.91
CA HIS A 110 -7.41 2.08 -4.07
C HIS A 110 -8.58 1.64 -4.96
N SER A 111 -8.47 1.81 -6.28
CA SER A 111 -9.60 1.49 -7.17
C SER A 111 -9.77 -0.01 -7.41
N LEU A 112 -8.84 -0.84 -6.93
CA LEU A 112 -8.97 -2.30 -6.83
C LEU A 112 -9.50 -2.62 -5.42
N PRO A 113 -10.77 -3.05 -5.27
CA PRO A 113 -11.30 -3.39 -3.96
C PRO A 113 -10.52 -4.51 -3.24
N SER A 114 -9.92 -5.46 -3.96
CA SER A 114 -9.01 -6.46 -3.37
C SER A 114 -7.85 -5.82 -2.60
N GLN A 115 -7.36 -4.66 -3.07
CA GLN A 115 -6.25 -3.89 -2.49
C GLN A 115 -6.71 -2.81 -1.50
N GLN A 116 -8.02 -2.65 -1.27
CA GLN A 116 -8.51 -1.63 -0.35
C GLN A 116 -8.28 -1.97 1.11
N VAL A 117 -8.25 -3.25 1.51
CA VAL A 117 -7.88 -3.66 2.88
C VAL A 117 -7.30 -5.08 2.88
N TYR A 118 -6.05 -5.18 3.30
CA TYR A 118 -5.47 -6.41 3.82
C TYR A 118 -5.57 -6.43 5.35
N ILE A 119 -5.85 -7.60 5.93
CA ILE A 119 -5.70 -7.85 7.36
C ILE A 119 -4.54 -8.81 7.52
N ASN A 120 -3.48 -8.41 8.22
CA ASN A 120 -2.36 -9.30 8.51
C ASN A 120 -2.50 -9.81 9.94
N PHE A 121 -2.39 -11.13 10.11
CA PHE A 121 -2.38 -11.81 11.40
C PHE A 121 -0.97 -12.32 11.70
N ALA A 122 -0.62 -12.45 12.98
CA ALA A 122 0.54 -13.24 13.36
C ALA A 122 0.38 -14.69 12.86
N PRO A 123 1.44 -15.30 12.27
CA PRO A 123 1.41 -16.70 11.91
C PRO A 123 1.31 -17.60 13.15
N ASP A 124 0.73 -18.79 12.97
CA ASP A 124 0.69 -19.80 14.03
C ASP A 124 2.10 -20.33 14.37
N ASP A 125 2.98 -20.41 13.36
CA ASP A 125 4.41 -20.60 13.52
C ASP A 125 5.12 -19.27 13.75
N PHE A 126 5.36 -18.92 15.02
CA PHE A 126 5.98 -17.67 15.42
C PHE A 126 7.48 -17.56 15.08
N SER A 127 8.11 -18.62 14.52
CA SER A 127 9.46 -18.52 13.96
C SER A 127 9.48 -17.73 12.65
N LYS A 128 8.35 -17.68 11.95
CA LYS A 128 8.17 -16.92 10.71
C LYS A 128 7.94 -15.44 11.01
N ALA A 129 8.45 -14.58 10.13
CA ALA A 129 8.04 -13.19 10.13
C ALA A 129 6.55 -13.07 9.79
N ILE A 130 5.90 -12.00 10.27
CA ILE A 130 4.55 -11.70 9.83
C ILE A 130 4.58 -11.34 8.34
N ASP A 131 5.55 -10.53 7.96
CA ASP A 131 5.82 -10.17 6.58
C ASP A 131 7.33 -9.92 6.39
N ASN A 132 7.91 -10.51 5.35
CA ASN A 132 9.34 -10.44 5.06
C ASN A 132 9.73 -9.04 4.51
N TRP A 133 11.02 -8.76 4.30
CA TRP A 133 11.41 -7.51 3.65
C TRP A 133 10.88 -7.43 2.22
N HIS A 134 10.13 -6.38 1.90
CA HIS A 134 9.56 -6.20 0.58
C HIS A 134 9.19 -4.76 0.25
N ILE A 135 8.90 -4.53 -1.03
CA ILE A 135 8.05 -3.43 -1.47
C ILE A 135 6.69 -3.96 -1.90
N ASP A 136 5.70 -3.08 -1.95
CA ASP A 136 4.35 -3.41 -2.36
C ASP A 136 4.16 -3.40 -3.87
N SER A 137 3.03 -3.97 -4.27
CA SER A 137 2.53 -3.92 -5.64
C SER A 137 1.54 -2.77 -5.85
N ILE A 138 1.36 -1.90 -4.86
CA ILE A 138 0.51 -0.69 -4.88
C ILE A 138 1.32 0.55 -4.48
N GLY A 139 0.80 1.73 -4.83
CA GLY A 139 1.49 2.99 -4.63
C GLY A 139 1.64 3.42 -3.17
N PHE A 140 0.50 3.50 -2.49
CA PHE A 140 0.36 4.07 -1.16
C PHE A 140 -0.46 3.15 -0.27
N ASP A 141 -0.11 3.11 1.00
CA ASP A 141 -0.89 2.43 2.03
C ASP A 141 -0.65 3.08 3.40
N TYR A 142 -1.43 2.65 4.38
CA TYR A 142 -1.04 2.79 5.77
C TYR A 142 -1.17 1.46 6.51
N VAL A 143 -0.29 1.24 7.47
CA VAL A 143 -0.31 0.09 8.37
C VAL A 143 -0.88 0.54 9.71
N LEU A 144 -2.11 0.13 10.01
CA LEU A 144 -2.82 0.43 11.25
C LEU A 144 -2.70 -0.73 12.23
N MET A 145 -2.21 -0.44 13.44
CA MET A 145 -2.18 -1.39 14.55
C MET A 145 -3.59 -1.62 15.09
N ALA A 146 -4.20 -2.76 14.78
CA ALA A 146 -5.48 -3.18 15.37
C ALA A 146 -5.28 -3.75 16.78
N SER A 147 -4.24 -4.56 16.96
CA SER A 147 -3.79 -5.01 18.29
C SER A 147 -2.94 -3.95 18.98
N ASP A 148 -2.94 -3.96 20.30
CA ASP A 148 -2.07 -3.08 21.09
C ASP A 148 -0.63 -3.63 21.08
N PRO A 149 0.35 -2.90 20.49
CA PRO A 149 1.74 -3.33 20.40
C PRO A 149 2.44 -3.51 21.76
N THR A 150 1.88 -2.95 22.84
CA THR A 150 2.43 -3.12 24.20
C THR A 150 2.13 -4.49 24.81
N THR A 151 1.24 -5.27 24.18
CA THR A 151 0.76 -6.57 24.69
C THR A 151 1.54 -7.78 24.15
N PHE A 152 2.50 -7.57 23.25
CA PHE A 152 3.34 -8.62 22.68
C PHE A 152 4.80 -8.15 22.47
N GLN A 153 5.72 -9.10 22.33
CA GLN A 153 7.14 -8.84 22.06
C GLN A 153 7.50 -9.24 20.62
N GLY A 154 8.38 -8.47 19.97
CA GLY A 154 8.65 -8.58 18.53
C GLY A 154 7.53 -7.98 17.68
N GLY A 155 7.35 -8.46 16.44
CA GLY A 155 6.26 -7.97 15.59
C GLY A 155 6.45 -6.54 15.10
N LYS A 156 7.69 -6.05 15.09
CA LYS A 156 7.97 -4.64 14.85
C LYS A 156 7.78 -4.31 13.37
N PHE A 157 7.14 -3.17 13.10
CA PHE A 157 7.17 -2.61 11.75
C PHE A 157 8.51 -1.91 11.55
N GLN A 158 9.17 -2.22 10.45
CA GLN A 158 10.48 -1.67 10.12
C GLN A 158 10.53 -1.26 8.65
N PHE A 159 11.26 -0.21 8.35
CA PHE A 159 11.56 0.17 6.98
C PHE A 159 13.04 0.50 6.80
N PHE A 160 13.54 0.30 5.58
CA PHE A 160 14.90 0.60 5.18
C PHE A 160 15.01 2.06 4.74
N ARG A 161 16.00 2.77 5.28
CA ARG A 161 16.32 4.18 4.97
C ARG A 161 17.28 4.26 3.80
N GLY A 162 16.78 3.92 2.61
CA GLY A 162 17.56 3.97 1.38
C GLY A 162 16.70 3.79 0.13
N THR A 163 17.33 3.91 -1.03
CA THR A 163 16.69 3.69 -2.33
C THR A 163 16.47 2.20 -2.62
N LEU A 164 15.60 1.89 -3.58
CA LEU A 164 15.40 0.52 -4.06
C LEU A 164 16.69 -0.09 -4.63
N ASP A 165 17.50 0.69 -5.35
CA ASP A 165 18.78 0.20 -5.89
C ASP A 165 19.76 -0.18 -4.78
N HIS A 166 19.83 0.62 -3.73
CA HIS A 166 20.67 0.32 -2.57
C HIS A 166 20.18 -0.94 -1.84
N ALA A 167 18.88 -1.02 -1.58
CA ALA A 167 18.26 -2.21 -0.99
C ALA A 167 18.53 -3.47 -1.83
N ALA A 168 18.29 -3.40 -3.14
CA ALA A 168 18.49 -4.51 -4.06
C ALA A 168 19.96 -4.97 -4.11
N SER A 169 20.90 -4.03 -4.05
CA SER A 169 22.33 -4.37 -3.96
C SER A 169 22.70 -5.10 -2.67
N LEU A 170 22.09 -4.75 -1.54
CA LEU A 170 22.34 -5.41 -0.25
C LEU A 170 21.74 -6.82 -0.21
N LEU A 171 20.65 -7.03 -0.95
CA LEU A 171 19.91 -8.29 -1.02
C LEU A 171 20.29 -9.16 -2.23
N ASP A 172 21.35 -8.80 -2.97
CA ASP A 172 21.82 -9.48 -4.18
C ASP A 172 20.70 -9.75 -5.19
N THR A 173 19.90 -8.72 -5.50
CA THR A 173 18.73 -8.80 -6.36
C THR A 173 18.59 -7.56 -7.25
N THR A 174 17.45 -7.42 -7.93
CA THR A 174 17.10 -6.21 -8.69
C THR A 174 15.89 -5.50 -8.08
N PRO A 175 15.75 -4.17 -8.24
CA PRO A 175 14.62 -3.42 -7.67
C PRO A 175 13.24 -4.01 -8.00
N GLY A 176 13.08 -4.53 -9.22
CA GLY A 176 11.83 -5.14 -9.68
C GLY A 176 11.41 -6.38 -8.88
N LEU A 177 12.38 -7.12 -8.33
CA LEU A 177 12.18 -8.34 -7.57
C LEU A 177 12.07 -8.11 -6.06
N LEU A 178 12.19 -6.87 -5.58
CA LEU A 178 11.98 -6.54 -4.16
C LEU A 178 10.57 -6.86 -3.64
N THR A 179 9.64 -7.22 -4.52
CA THR A 179 8.31 -7.66 -4.14
C THR A 179 8.22 -9.13 -3.72
N GLU A 180 9.23 -9.95 -3.98
CA GLU A 180 9.20 -11.40 -3.71
C GLU A 180 9.31 -11.75 -2.21
N GLY A 181 9.84 -10.82 -1.40
CA GLY A 181 10.05 -11.05 0.03
C GLY A 181 11.42 -11.65 0.33
N PHE A 182 12.16 -11.02 1.25
CA PHE A 182 13.53 -11.38 1.58
C PHE A 182 13.67 -11.65 3.08
N LEU A 183 14.39 -12.73 3.43
CA LEU A 183 14.59 -13.18 4.82
C LEU A 183 15.88 -12.62 5.43
N GLU A 184 16.76 -12.13 4.59
CA GLU A 184 18.05 -11.56 4.95
C GLU A 184 17.87 -10.33 5.84
N GLU A 185 18.73 -10.21 6.85
CA GLU A 185 18.78 -9.01 7.69
C GLU A 185 19.54 -7.89 6.98
N LEU A 186 19.03 -6.66 7.09
CA LEU A 186 19.68 -5.46 6.58
C LEU A 186 20.58 -4.84 7.66
N PRO A 187 21.57 -4.00 7.27
CA PRO A 187 22.37 -3.23 8.22
C PRO A 187 21.49 -2.39 9.16
N GLN A 188 21.65 -2.57 10.46
CA GLN A 188 20.75 -2.01 11.48
C GLN A 188 20.76 -0.48 11.52
N ASP A 189 21.87 0.14 11.15
CA ASP A 189 22.02 1.60 11.03
C ASP A 189 21.20 2.19 9.88
N LEU A 190 20.75 1.36 8.93
CA LEU A 190 19.89 1.74 7.82
C LEU A 190 18.42 1.33 8.04
N VAL A 191 18.08 0.74 9.18
CA VAL A 191 16.72 0.28 9.49
C VAL A 191 16.07 1.20 10.51
N GLU A 192 14.94 1.81 10.16
CA GLU A 192 14.09 2.50 11.12
C GLU A 192 13.08 1.50 11.70
N THR A 193 12.93 1.46 13.03
CA THR A 193 11.91 0.69 13.72
C THR A 193 10.85 1.61 14.29
N ILE A 194 9.58 1.32 14.03
CA ILE A 194 8.46 2.16 14.47
C ILE A 194 7.88 1.63 15.77
N ASP A 195 7.91 2.49 16.79
CA ASP A 195 7.25 2.25 18.07
C ASP A 195 5.87 2.90 18.07
N PHE A 196 4.85 2.11 17.76
CA PHE A 196 3.46 2.52 17.84
C PHE A 196 3.04 2.72 19.31
N PRO A 197 2.46 3.87 19.69
CA PRO A 197 2.04 4.12 21.06
C PRO A 197 0.92 3.21 21.60
N GLY A 198 0.13 2.60 20.71
CA GLY A 198 -1.00 1.76 21.08
C GLY A 198 -1.81 1.29 19.87
N ALA A 199 -2.89 0.56 20.12
CA ALA A 199 -3.86 0.24 19.08
C ALA A 199 -4.53 1.52 18.54
N GLY A 200 -4.85 1.54 17.24
CA GLY A 200 -5.45 2.69 16.57
C GLY A 200 -4.44 3.70 16.00
N TYR A 201 -3.15 3.46 16.22
CA TYR A 201 -2.07 4.20 15.56
C TYR A 201 -1.66 3.54 14.25
N ALA A 202 -1.24 4.36 13.29
CA ALA A 202 -0.85 3.91 11.97
C ALA A 202 0.43 4.61 11.47
N LEU A 203 1.02 4.03 10.43
CA LEU A 203 2.12 4.56 9.65
C LEU A 203 1.70 4.57 8.18
N PHE A 204 1.85 5.70 7.52
CA PHE A 204 1.64 5.87 6.08
C PHE A 204 2.95 5.63 5.34
N GLN A 205 2.89 5.05 4.15
CA GLN A 205 4.06 4.84 3.30
C GLN A 205 3.72 4.84 1.81
N GLN A 206 4.75 5.12 1.00
CA GLN A 206 4.77 4.74 -0.41
C GLN A 206 5.26 3.29 -0.54
N GLY A 207 4.36 2.32 -0.38
CA GLY A 207 4.70 0.90 -0.31
C GLY A 207 5.57 0.40 -1.47
N HIS A 208 5.42 0.95 -2.68
CA HIS A 208 6.26 0.61 -3.84
C HIS A 208 7.68 1.19 -3.83
N LEU A 209 7.98 2.21 -3.01
CA LEU A 209 9.29 2.88 -2.91
C LEU A 209 9.97 2.70 -1.55
N VAL A 210 9.27 2.15 -0.57
CA VAL A 210 9.79 1.92 0.78
C VAL A 210 9.92 0.43 0.99
N LEU A 211 11.15 -0.07 1.06
CA LEU A 211 11.39 -1.45 1.48
C LEU A 211 11.08 -1.57 2.99
N HIS A 212 10.16 -2.44 3.35
CA HIS A 212 9.65 -2.57 4.71
C HIS A 212 9.34 -4.01 5.08
N ARG A 213 9.10 -4.26 6.37
CA ARG A 213 8.71 -5.56 6.90
C ARG A 213 7.90 -5.47 8.19
N ALA A 214 7.31 -6.60 8.56
CA ALA A 214 6.80 -6.86 9.89
C ALA A 214 7.57 -8.05 10.50
N SER A 215 8.55 -7.74 11.36
CA SER A 215 9.45 -8.75 11.94
C SER A 215 8.68 -9.80 12.75
N ARG A 216 9.27 -10.98 12.95
CA ARG A 216 8.64 -12.07 13.72
C ARG A 216 8.31 -11.66 15.16
N LEU A 217 7.34 -12.35 15.76
CA LEU A 217 7.13 -12.26 17.20
C LEU A 217 8.28 -12.94 17.96
N GLU A 218 8.56 -12.46 19.16
CA GLU A 218 9.50 -13.09 20.10
C GLU A 218 8.77 -14.03 21.06
N THR A 219 7.51 -13.71 21.37
CA THR A 219 6.60 -14.52 22.17
C THR A 219 5.25 -14.61 21.47
N GLN A 220 4.54 -15.72 21.63
CA GLN A 220 3.20 -15.88 21.08
C GLN A 220 2.27 -14.74 21.55
N GLY A 221 1.55 -14.13 20.62
CA GLY A 221 0.66 -13.00 20.89
C GLY A 221 -0.28 -12.68 19.73
N GLU A 222 -1.37 -11.96 20.02
CA GLU A 222 -2.31 -11.50 18.99
C GLU A 222 -1.79 -10.20 18.37
N ARG A 223 -1.06 -10.30 17.24
CA ARG A 223 -0.72 -9.15 16.40
C ARG A 223 -1.60 -9.11 15.17
N ILE A 224 -2.39 -8.05 15.05
CA ILE A 224 -3.26 -7.79 13.90
C ILE A 224 -2.98 -6.38 13.38
N THR A 225 -2.80 -6.26 12.07
CA THR A 225 -2.74 -4.96 11.39
C THR A 225 -3.73 -4.90 10.23
N LEU A 226 -4.30 -3.72 9.99
CA LEU A 226 -4.99 -3.41 8.74
C LEU A 226 -4.02 -2.68 7.82
N VAL A 227 -4.02 -3.03 6.54
CA VAL A 227 -3.22 -2.37 5.50
C VAL A 227 -4.12 -1.92 4.35
N PRO A 228 -4.72 -0.71 4.45
CA PRO A 228 -5.56 -0.17 3.38
C PRO A 228 -4.73 0.55 2.32
N GLY A 229 -4.96 0.21 1.05
CA GLY A 229 -4.28 0.81 -0.08
C GLY A 229 -4.97 2.07 -0.63
N PHE A 230 -4.17 2.95 -1.24
CA PHE A 230 -4.60 4.21 -1.86
C PHE A 230 -3.93 4.41 -3.22
N VAL A 231 -4.58 5.22 -4.05
CA VAL A 231 -4.04 5.74 -5.32
C VAL A 231 -4.03 7.27 -5.26
N THR A 232 -3.16 7.89 -6.05
CA THR A 232 -3.26 9.34 -6.29
C THR A 232 -4.41 9.65 -7.23
N ALA A 233 -5.07 10.80 -7.03
CA ALA A 233 -5.98 11.36 -8.03
C ALA A 233 -5.23 11.91 -9.26
N ASP A 234 -3.93 12.24 -9.12
CA ASP A 234 -3.08 12.68 -10.23
C ASP A 234 -2.69 11.51 -11.13
N VAL A 235 -3.47 11.32 -12.21
CA VAL A 235 -3.21 10.30 -13.23
C VAL A 235 -2.11 10.68 -14.23
N SER A 236 -1.53 11.88 -14.12
CA SER A 236 -0.46 12.34 -15.03
C SER A 236 0.85 11.59 -14.81
N LYS A 237 1.07 11.09 -13.60
CA LYS A 237 2.22 10.26 -13.21
C LYS A 237 2.00 8.80 -13.57
N ALA A 238 3.12 8.05 -13.65
CA ALA A 238 3.07 6.61 -13.88
C ALA A 238 2.29 5.92 -12.76
N ASP A 239 1.60 4.84 -13.11
CA ASP A 239 0.88 4.04 -12.14
C ASP A 239 1.83 3.08 -11.41
N PRO A 240 2.02 3.22 -10.08
CA PRO A 240 2.88 2.31 -9.32
C PRO A 240 2.24 0.93 -9.13
N THR A 241 0.95 0.77 -9.40
CA THR A 241 0.26 -0.52 -9.30
C THR A 241 0.85 -1.52 -10.28
N LYS A 242 1.38 -2.65 -9.78
CA LYS A 242 1.99 -3.71 -10.59
C LYS A 242 0.94 -4.63 -11.20
N VAL A 243 0.08 -4.07 -12.07
CA VAL A 243 -1.06 -4.76 -12.68
C VAL A 243 -0.68 -6.06 -13.37
N GLU A 244 0.51 -6.13 -13.97
CA GLU A 244 0.99 -7.30 -14.70
C GLU A 244 1.30 -8.46 -13.77
N ARG A 245 1.82 -8.17 -12.57
CA ARG A 245 2.10 -9.16 -11.53
C ARG A 245 0.80 -9.62 -10.88
N MET A 246 -0.08 -8.68 -10.55
CA MET A 246 -1.39 -8.96 -9.96
C MET A 246 -2.25 -9.86 -10.84
N ALA A 247 -2.15 -9.75 -12.17
CA ALA A 247 -2.88 -10.62 -13.08
C ALA A 247 -2.64 -12.12 -12.84
N GLY A 248 -1.49 -12.49 -12.27
CA GLY A 248 -1.12 -13.88 -11.96
C GLY A 248 -1.56 -14.38 -10.57
N TRP A 249 -2.20 -13.56 -9.73
CA TRP A 249 -2.50 -13.94 -8.34
C TRP A 249 -3.68 -14.91 -8.19
N GLY A 250 -4.47 -15.12 -9.24
CA GLY A 250 -5.57 -16.10 -9.22
C GLY A 250 -6.76 -15.75 -8.32
N GLU A 251 -6.80 -14.55 -7.72
CA GLU A 251 -7.91 -14.12 -6.88
C GLU A 251 -9.22 -13.95 -7.68
N PRO A 252 -10.37 -14.41 -7.18
CA PRO A 252 -11.64 -14.29 -7.88
C PRO A 252 -12.00 -12.85 -8.24
N GLY A 253 -12.23 -12.58 -9.52
CA GLY A 253 -12.64 -11.26 -10.02
C GLY A 253 -11.51 -10.24 -10.18
N LEU A 254 -10.27 -10.56 -9.79
CA LEU A 254 -9.14 -9.62 -9.83
C LEU A 254 -8.87 -9.09 -11.24
N LEU A 255 -8.96 -9.92 -12.29
CA LEU A 255 -8.79 -9.46 -13.67
C LEU A 255 -9.81 -8.38 -14.06
N ALA A 256 -11.05 -8.48 -13.56
CA ALA A 256 -12.08 -7.47 -13.79
C ALA A 256 -11.80 -6.19 -12.98
N GLU A 257 -11.26 -6.31 -11.77
CA GLU A 257 -10.81 -5.15 -11.00
C GLU A 257 -9.66 -4.43 -11.73
N LEU A 258 -8.66 -5.18 -12.21
CA LEU A 258 -7.53 -4.63 -12.99
C LEU A 258 -8.02 -3.91 -14.24
N ALA A 259 -8.94 -4.52 -15.01
CA ALA A 259 -9.56 -3.88 -16.16
C ALA A 259 -10.27 -2.57 -15.78
N ARG A 260 -11.00 -2.54 -14.67
CA ARG A 260 -11.67 -1.32 -14.17
C ARG A 260 -10.68 -0.24 -13.74
N HIS A 261 -9.57 -0.62 -13.10
CA HIS A 261 -8.51 0.30 -12.70
C HIS A 261 -7.85 0.97 -13.91
N VAL A 262 -7.38 0.17 -14.89
CA VAL A 262 -6.71 0.74 -16.07
C VAL A 262 -7.67 1.53 -16.96
N ALA A 263 -8.95 1.14 -17.01
CA ALA A 263 -10.00 1.89 -17.71
C ALA A 263 -10.28 3.23 -17.02
N TRP A 264 -10.36 3.27 -15.69
CA TRP A 264 -10.51 4.52 -14.93
C TRP A 264 -9.34 5.47 -15.19
N ARG A 265 -8.10 4.99 -15.08
CA ARG A 265 -6.91 5.80 -15.35
C ARG A 265 -6.88 6.36 -16.77
N SER A 266 -7.11 5.49 -17.77
CA SER A 266 -7.11 5.90 -19.17
C SER A 266 -8.24 6.87 -19.49
N ARG A 267 -9.43 6.67 -18.91
CA ARG A 267 -10.54 7.64 -19.05
C ARG A 267 -10.13 9.01 -18.54
N SER A 268 -9.56 9.11 -17.34
CA SER A 268 -9.14 10.38 -16.77
C SER A 268 -8.03 11.05 -17.58
N LYS A 269 -7.08 10.28 -18.13
CA LYS A 269 -6.06 10.82 -19.04
C LYS A 269 -6.64 11.31 -20.37
N LEU A 270 -7.65 10.61 -20.91
CA LEU A 270 -8.35 11.01 -22.13
C LEU A 270 -9.20 12.27 -21.93
N GLU A 271 -9.83 12.43 -20.76
CA GLU A 271 -10.54 13.66 -20.37
C GLU A 271 -9.57 14.86 -20.35
N LEU A 272 -8.43 14.72 -19.66
CA LEU A 272 -7.38 15.75 -19.65
C LEU A 272 -6.84 16.06 -21.05
N LEU A 273 -6.60 15.03 -21.87
CA LEU A 273 -6.15 15.22 -23.25
C LEU A 273 -7.20 16.00 -24.07
N ALA A 274 -8.48 15.69 -23.93
CA ALA A 274 -9.54 16.39 -24.66
C ALA A 274 -9.66 17.87 -24.26
N GLU A 275 -9.34 18.20 -23.01
CA GLU A 275 -9.37 19.56 -22.47
C GLU A 275 -8.10 20.36 -22.83
N ASP A 276 -6.92 19.75 -22.72
CA ASP A 276 -5.63 20.45 -22.76
C ASP A 276 -4.87 20.35 -24.09
N LEU A 277 -5.25 19.44 -25.00
CA LEU A 277 -4.49 19.23 -26.24
C LEU A 277 -4.48 20.52 -27.10
N PRO A 278 -3.30 21.10 -27.40
CA PRO A 278 -3.23 22.32 -28.18
C PRO A 278 -3.76 22.14 -29.60
N LEU A 279 -4.49 23.14 -30.11
CA LEU A 279 -4.99 23.16 -31.49
C LEU A 279 -3.86 23.47 -32.49
N ASN A 280 -2.99 22.49 -32.73
CA ASN A 280 -1.95 22.53 -33.74
C ASN A 280 -1.86 21.20 -34.52
N ASN A 281 -0.94 21.12 -35.49
CA ASN A 281 -0.75 19.93 -36.33
C ASN A 281 0.55 19.18 -36.00
N ASP A 282 1.08 19.30 -34.78
CA ASP A 282 2.24 18.52 -34.35
C ASP A 282 1.83 17.05 -34.17
N ARG A 283 1.90 16.31 -35.28
CA ARG A 283 1.55 14.90 -35.34
C ARG A 283 2.32 14.06 -34.32
N THR A 284 3.58 14.39 -34.07
CA THR A 284 4.43 13.62 -33.16
C THR A 284 3.96 13.80 -31.73
N ALA A 285 3.71 15.05 -31.30
CA ALA A 285 3.19 15.34 -29.97
C ALA A 285 1.79 14.73 -29.75
N ILE A 286 0.89 14.89 -30.73
CA ILE A 286 -0.47 14.32 -30.66
C ILE A 286 -0.45 12.80 -30.49
N VAL A 287 0.38 12.09 -31.28
CA VAL A 287 0.52 10.63 -31.15
C VAL A 287 1.11 10.25 -29.79
N ALA A 288 2.07 11.01 -29.26
CA ALA A 288 2.66 10.75 -27.96
C ALA A 288 1.62 10.88 -26.82
N GLU A 289 0.81 11.94 -26.83
CA GLU A 289 -0.23 12.14 -25.81
C GLU A 289 -1.34 11.08 -25.89
N LEU A 290 -1.77 10.70 -27.10
CA LEU A 290 -2.74 9.61 -27.28
C LEU A 290 -2.20 8.28 -26.72
N LYS A 291 -0.96 7.91 -27.04
CA LYS A 291 -0.31 6.71 -26.49
C LYS A 291 -0.19 6.77 -24.97
N LYS A 292 0.19 7.92 -24.42
CA LYS A 292 0.27 8.12 -22.97
C LYS A 292 -1.08 7.91 -22.30
N ALA A 293 -2.17 8.36 -22.93
CA ALA A 293 -3.52 8.22 -22.42
C ALA A 293 -4.05 6.78 -22.47
N THR A 294 -3.61 5.95 -23.44
CA THR A 294 -4.04 4.55 -23.59
C THR A 294 -3.07 3.52 -22.99
N ALA A 295 -1.87 3.94 -22.58
CA ALA A 295 -0.80 3.05 -22.13
C ALA A 295 -1.21 2.08 -21.00
N ASP A 296 -2.04 2.51 -20.05
CA ASP A 296 -2.45 1.65 -18.92
C ASP A 296 -3.30 0.46 -19.39
N ILE A 297 -4.18 0.67 -20.38
CA ILE A 297 -4.97 -0.39 -21.01
C ILE A 297 -4.06 -1.31 -21.83
N GLU A 298 -3.19 -0.74 -22.67
CA GLU A 298 -2.27 -1.52 -23.53
C GLU A 298 -1.35 -2.42 -22.69
N ARG A 299 -0.88 -1.92 -21.55
CA ARG A 299 -0.08 -2.67 -20.57
C ARG A 299 -0.80 -3.91 -20.05
N LEU A 300 -2.07 -3.77 -19.64
CA LEU A 300 -2.86 -4.90 -19.17
C LEU A 300 -3.23 -5.87 -20.31
N VAL A 301 -3.67 -5.35 -21.47
CA VAL A 301 -3.98 -6.19 -22.64
C VAL A 301 -2.78 -7.04 -23.02
N THR A 302 -1.59 -6.43 -23.12
CA THR A 302 -0.34 -7.15 -23.42
C THR A 302 -0.07 -8.25 -22.40
N ARG A 303 -0.37 -8.03 -21.12
CA ARG A 303 -0.21 -9.07 -20.09
C ARG A 303 -1.22 -10.21 -20.25
N LEU A 304 -2.48 -9.90 -20.55
CA LEU A 304 -3.57 -10.88 -20.64
C LEU A 304 -3.55 -11.69 -21.94
N GLU A 305 -2.98 -11.15 -23.01
CA GLU A 305 -2.78 -11.84 -24.29
C GLU A 305 -1.52 -12.71 -24.31
N ARG A 306 -0.62 -12.56 -23.34
CA ARG A 306 0.44 -13.53 -23.13
C ARG A 306 -0.21 -14.79 -22.58
N ASP A 307 -0.28 -15.82 -23.42
CA ASP A 307 -0.49 -17.19 -22.96
C ASP A 307 0.64 -17.50 -21.96
N ASP A 308 0.29 -17.63 -20.67
CA ASP A 308 1.17 -18.21 -19.66
C ASP A 308 1.21 -19.75 -19.81
#